data_AF-A0A397XHG0-F1
#
_entry.id   AF-A0A397XHG0-F1
#
_cell.length_a   1.000
_cell.length_b   1.000
_cell.length_c   1.000
_cell.angle_alpha   90.00
_cell.angle_beta   90.00
_cell.angle_gamma   90.00
#
_symmetry.space_group_name_H-M   'P 1'
#
loop_
_entity.id
_entity.type
_entity.pdbx_description
1 polymer ?
#
loop_
_entity_poly.entity_id
_entity_poly.type
_entity_poly.pdbx_seq_one_letter_code
_entity_poly.pdbx_strand_id
1 'polypeptide(L)'
;MYIYNTNAYKCLSVSCCVNLFYQVGKSFTMLNTVPFFLFLLLFLVGNYRISVAEKAGFVGRNGTQFVLNGERVYLNGFNAYWMMTTAADTASKGRTTVTTALRQASTVGMNVARIWGFNEGDYLPLQISPGSYSEDVFKGLDFVVYEAGRYNIKLIISLVNNFEDFGGRKKYVEWAGLDEPDEFYTNSVVKQFYKNHVKTVLTRKNTITGRAYKEDPTIFSWELINEPRCNDSSGSTILQNWVKEMAGYVKSIDSNHLLEIGLEGFYGESKPERTVYNPGGAVLTGTDFISNNQIPEIDFATIHIYPDS
;
A
#
# COMPACT_ATOMS: atom_id res chain seq x y z
N MET A 1 -23.00 39.36 -4.68
CA MET A 1 -23.34 40.42 -3.71
C MET A 1 -23.41 39.71 -2.37
N TYR A 2 -22.45 39.76 -1.45
CA TYR A 2 -21.35 40.70 -1.21
C TYR A 2 -20.03 40.31 -1.88
N ILE A 3 -19.27 41.35 -2.23
CA ILE A 3 -17.96 41.37 -2.87
C ILE A 3 -17.00 41.91 -1.81
N TYR A 4 -15.89 41.24 -1.57
CA TYR A 4 -14.64 41.91 -1.21
C TYR A 4 -13.51 41.32 -2.04
N ASN A 5 -13.00 42.18 -2.90
CA ASN A 5 -11.84 42.03 -3.76
C ASN A 5 -10.69 42.74 -3.05
N THR A 6 -9.56 42.06 -2.84
CA THR A 6 -8.24 42.69 -2.96
C THR A 6 -7.20 41.63 -3.31
N ASN A 7 -6.72 41.74 -4.55
CA ASN A 7 -5.47 41.15 -5.03
C ASN A 7 -4.30 41.38 -4.06
N ALA A 8 -3.54 40.34 -3.77
CA ALA A 8 -2.09 40.45 -3.60
C ALA A 8 -1.42 39.09 -3.78
N TYR A 9 -1.09 38.75 -5.02
CA TYR A 9 0.01 37.84 -5.30
C TYR A 9 1.28 38.45 -4.70
N LYS A 10 1.91 37.77 -3.74
CA LYS A 10 3.31 37.98 -3.40
C LYS A 10 4.10 36.71 -3.72
N CYS A 11 4.55 36.70 -4.97
CA CYS A 11 5.71 35.99 -5.45
C CYS A 11 6.88 36.20 -4.46
N LEU A 12 7.23 35.17 -3.71
CA LEU A 12 8.48 35.09 -2.94
C LEU A 12 9.60 34.73 -3.92
N SER A 13 10.06 35.71 -4.71
CA SER A 13 11.30 35.59 -5.44
C SER A 13 12.40 36.38 -4.72
N VAL A 14 13.58 35.76 -4.65
CA VAL A 14 14.82 36.27 -4.03
C VAL A 14 15.19 37.67 -4.55
N SER A 15 14.68 38.06 -5.73
CA SER A 15 14.94 39.35 -6.35
C SER A 15 14.32 40.55 -5.59
N CYS A 16 13.22 40.34 -4.85
CA CYS A 16 12.54 41.44 -4.15
C CYS A 16 13.28 41.90 -2.88
N CYS A 17 14.05 41.00 -2.25
CA CYS A 17 14.84 41.36 -1.05
C CYS A 17 16.07 42.20 -1.39
N VAL A 18 16.64 42.10 -2.60
CA VAL A 18 17.88 42.80 -2.95
C VAL A 18 17.65 44.32 -3.13
N ASN A 19 16.46 44.73 -3.58
CA ASN A 19 16.17 46.13 -3.85
C ASN A 19 15.83 46.99 -2.61
N LEU A 20 15.40 46.37 -1.50
CA LEU A 20 15.16 47.12 -0.26
C LEU A 20 16.46 47.54 0.46
N PHE A 21 17.56 46.81 0.26
CA PHE A 21 18.84 47.11 0.92
C PHE A 21 19.66 48.19 0.19
N TYR A 22 19.39 48.44 -1.09
CA TYR A 22 20.13 49.46 -1.85
C TYR A 22 19.74 50.90 -1.48
N GLN A 23 18.57 51.13 -0.88
CA GLN A 23 18.14 52.47 -0.45
C GLN A 23 18.59 52.85 0.97
N VAL A 24 19.02 51.91 1.81
CA VAL A 24 19.42 52.19 3.21
C VAL A 24 20.93 52.44 3.34
N GLY A 25 21.73 52.11 2.32
CA GLY A 25 23.21 52.14 2.38
C GLY A 25 23.89 53.50 2.17
N LYS A 26 23.17 54.62 2.04
CA LYS A 26 23.81 55.92 1.74
C LYS A 26 24.15 56.80 2.95
N SER A 27 23.87 56.35 4.17
CA SER A 27 24.15 57.15 5.38
C SER A 27 24.63 56.30 6.54
N PHE A 28 25.76 55.59 6.41
CA PHE A 28 26.45 55.04 7.58
C PHE A 28 27.97 55.13 7.39
N THR A 29 28.59 55.96 8.23
CA THR A 29 30.04 56.09 8.40
C THR A 29 30.67 54.75 8.79
N MET A 30 31.84 54.47 8.20
CA MET A 30 32.67 53.27 8.33
C MET A 30 33.16 53.02 9.77
N LEU A 31 32.29 52.57 10.67
CA LEU A 31 32.67 52.09 12.00
C LEU A 31 31.60 51.12 12.53
N ASN A 32 31.47 49.94 11.90
CA ASN A 32 30.90 48.69 12.47
C ASN A 32 30.58 47.66 11.38
N THR A 33 31.55 47.31 10.54
CA THR A 33 31.34 46.26 9.52
C THR A 33 31.40 44.84 10.12
N VAL A 34 32.18 44.64 11.18
CA VAL A 34 32.39 43.31 11.79
C VAL A 34 31.13 42.68 12.41
N PRO A 35 30.29 43.40 13.20
CA PRO A 35 29.08 42.81 13.79
C PRO A 35 28.01 42.48 12.74
N PHE A 36 27.97 43.25 11.65
CA PHE A 36 26.97 43.10 10.59
C PHE A 36 27.23 41.83 9.74
N PHE A 37 28.49 41.52 9.45
CA PHE A 37 28.86 40.28 8.76
C PHE A 37 28.63 39.03 9.63
N LEU A 38 28.83 39.11 10.96
CA LEU A 38 28.49 38.00 11.87
C LEU A 38 26.99 37.73 11.93
N PHE A 39 26.16 38.78 11.93
CA PHE A 39 24.70 38.65 11.94
C PHE A 39 24.17 38.07 10.62
N LEU A 40 24.78 38.44 9.48
CA LEU A 40 24.47 37.84 8.18
C LEU A 40 24.88 36.36 8.10
N LEU A 41 26.03 35.99 8.68
CA LEU A 41 26.46 34.59 8.75
C LEU A 41 25.52 33.76 9.63
N LEU A 42 25.02 34.30 10.75
CA LEU A 42 24.02 33.62 11.59
C LEU A 42 22.66 33.44 10.88
N PHE A 43 22.26 34.40 10.03
CA PHE A 43 21.05 34.28 9.20
C PHE A 43 21.22 33.31 8.00
N LEU A 44 22.43 33.21 7.45
CA LEU A 44 22.77 32.28 6.36
C LEU A 44 22.98 30.85 6.88
N VAL A 45 23.55 30.68 8.08
CA VAL A 45 23.73 29.37 8.73
C VAL A 45 22.42 28.90 9.39
N GLY A 46 21.59 29.81 9.92
CA GLY A 46 20.32 29.51 10.57
C GLY A 46 19.17 29.06 9.64
N ASN A 47 19.36 29.14 8.32
CA ASN A 47 18.36 28.72 7.33
C ASN A 47 18.76 27.49 6.51
N TYR A 48 19.94 26.90 6.76
CA TYR A 48 20.15 25.51 6.39
C TYR A 48 19.40 24.64 7.39
N ARG A 49 18.08 24.53 7.20
CA ARG A 49 17.43 23.26 7.50
C ARG A 49 18.13 22.25 6.58
N ILE A 50 19.15 21.59 7.10
CA ILE A 50 19.51 20.26 6.62
C ILE A 50 18.20 19.50 6.78
N SER A 51 17.45 19.40 5.68
CA SER A 51 16.42 18.39 5.54
C SER A 51 17.18 17.08 5.60
N VAL A 52 17.46 16.62 6.82
CA VAL A 52 17.70 15.20 7.07
C VAL A 52 16.47 14.58 6.43
N ALA A 53 16.67 13.92 5.29
CA ALA A 53 15.61 13.13 4.68
C ALA A 53 15.12 12.23 5.81
N GLU A 54 13.93 12.54 6.34
CA GLU A 54 13.35 11.76 7.41
C GLU A 54 13.39 10.32 6.89
N LYS A 55 14.10 9.45 7.61
CA LYS A 55 14.27 8.07 7.19
C LYS A 55 12.85 7.53 7.11
N ALA A 56 12.31 7.39 5.91
CA ALA A 56 10.94 6.96 5.71
C ALA A 56 10.80 5.60 6.43
N GLY A 57 10.08 5.61 7.55
CA GLY A 57 9.93 4.46 8.43
C GLY A 57 8.88 3.51 7.88
N PHE A 58 9.00 2.24 8.23
CA PHE A 58 7.91 1.28 8.06
C PHE A 58 6.87 1.52 9.15
N VAL A 59 5.60 1.38 8.79
CA VAL A 59 4.55 1.38 9.80
C VAL A 59 4.63 0.08 10.59
N GLY A 60 4.65 0.18 11.91
CA GLY A 60 4.62 -0.94 12.84
C GLY A 60 3.31 -0.95 13.64
N ARG A 61 3.28 -1.82 14.66
CA ARG A 61 2.19 -1.89 15.63
C ARG A 61 2.70 -1.72 17.05
N ASN A 62 1.90 -1.04 17.88
CA ASN A 62 2.05 -1.01 19.32
C ASN A 62 0.70 -1.34 19.97
N GLY A 63 0.56 -2.56 20.47
CA GLY A 63 -0.73 -3.10 20.89
C GLY A 63 -1.74 -3.09 19.73
N THR A 64 -2.84 -2.36 19.90
CA THR A 64 -3.94 -2.25 18.93
C THR A 64 -3.83 -1.03 18.01
N GLN A 65 -2.69 -0.34 18.00
CA GLN A 65 -2.49 0.90 17.25
C GLN A 65 -1.37 0.75 16.24
N PHE A 66 -1.56 1.31 15.04
CA PHE A 66 -0.46 1.49 14.10
C PHE A 66 0.44 2.64 14.55
N VAL A 67 1.73 2.50 14.32
CA VAL A 67 2.74 3.50 14.71
C VAL A 67 3.77 3.72 13.60
N LEU A 68 4.14 4.97 13.38
CA LEU A 68 5.21 5.37 12.46
C LEU A 68 6.09 6.38 13.18
N ASN A 69 7.39 6.11 13.28
CA ASN A 69 8.36 6.97 13.97
C ASN A 69 7.97 7.29 15.43
N GLY A 70 7.28 6.37 16.11
CA GLY A 70 6.81 6.53 17.49
C GLY A 70 5.46 7.24 17.62
N GLU A 71 4.93 7.80 16.53
CA GLU A 71 3.63 8.45 16.51
C GLU A 71 2.53 7.51 16.05
N ARG A 72 1.31 7.71 16.55
CA ARG A 72 0.15 6.91 16.17
C ARG A 72 -0.31 7.26 14.77
N VAL A 73 -0.62 6.23 13.98
CA VAL A 73 -1.19 6.37 12.64
C VAL A 73 -2.62 5.87 12.62
N TYR A 74 -3.52 6.68 12.07
CA TYR A 74 -4.89 6.29 11.75
C TYR A 74 -5.03 6.17 10.25
N LEU A 75 -5.67 5.10 9.78
CA LEU A 75 -5.90 4.88 8.36
C LEU A 75 -7.21 5.54 7.93
N ASN A 76 -7.14 6.33 6.87
CA ASN A 76 -8.30 6.85 6.14
C ASN A 76 -7.99 6.72 4.66
N GLY A 77 -8.70 5.86 3.95
CA GLY A 77 -8.25 5.40 2.65
C GLY A 77 -9.36 4.95 1.71
N PHE A 78 -8.93 4.30 0.63
CA PHE A 78 -9.80 3.87 -0.46
C PHE A 78 -9.28 2.59 -1.12
N ASN A 79 -10.14 1.88 -1.84
CA ASN A 79 -9.78 0.75 -2.69
C ASN A 79 -9.60 1.23 -4.13
N ALA A 80 -8.53 0.80 -4.80
CA ALA A 80 -8.23 1.16 -6.19
C ALA A 80 -7.54 0.01 -6.92
N TYR A 81 -8.24 -1.12 -7.01
CA TYR A 81 -7.76 -2.36 -7.63
C TYR A 81 -7.19 -2.19 -9.05
N TRP A 82 -7.69 -1.21 -9.80
CA TRP A 82 -7.37 -0.92 -11.19
C TRP A 82 -6.02 -0.22 -11.42
N MET A 83 -5.35 0.26 -10.36
CA MET A 83 -4.20 1.17 -10.51
C MET A 83 -3.03 0.55 -11.29
N MET A 84 -2.70 -0.72 -11.05
CA MET A 84 -1.60 -1.40 -11.75
C MET A 84 -1.88 -1.51 -13.25
N THR A 85 -3.04 -2.07 -13.62
CA THR A 85 -3.41 -2.29 -15.03
C THR A 85 -3.59 -0.97 -15.77
N THR A 86 -4.14 0.05 -15.11
CA THR A 86 -4.25 1.39 -15.68
C THR A 86 -2.88 2.05 -15.85
N ALA A 87 -1.95 1.91 -14.91
CA ALA A 87 -0.59 2.44 -15.07
C ALA A 87 0.22 1.71 -16.15
N ALA A 88 -0.10 0.43 -16.41
CA ALA A 88 0.48 -0.39 -17.47
C ALA A 88 -0.03 -0.02 -18.86
N ASP A 89 -1.28 0.47 -18.98
CA ASP A 89 -1.81 1.01 -20.23
C ASP A 89 -1.17 2.37 -20.57
N THR A 90 -0.02 2.29 -21.23
CA THR A 90 0.74 3.45 -21.69
C THR A 90 0.11 4.12 -22.92
N ALA A 91 -0.81 3.46 -23.63
CA ALA A 91 -1.49 4.04 -24.78
C ALA A 91 -2.54 5.09 -24.36
N SER A 92 -3.17 4.91 -23.20
CA SER A 92 -4.35 5.68 -22.78
C SER A 92 -4.10 6.75 -21.70
N LYS A 93 -2.88 7.29 -21.58
CA LYS A 93 -2.49 8.22 -20.48
C LYS A 93 -2.75 7.67 -19.07
N GLY A 94 -2.79 6.35 -18.88
CA GLY A 94 -3.24 5.73 -17.64
C GLY A 94 -2.42 6.12 -16.40
N ARG A 95 -1.11 6.36 -16.55
CA ARG A 95 -0.26 6.93 -15.49
C ARG A 95 -0.75 8.30 -15.00
N THR A 96 -1.25 9.16 -15.89
CA THR A 96 -1.84 10.45 -15.51
C THR A 96 -3.12 10.28 -14.69
N THR A 97 -3.93 9.25 -15.01
CA THR A 97 -5.13 8.90 -14.23
C THR A 97 -4.73 8.47 -12.81
N VAL A 98 -3.74 7.60 -12.67
CA VAL A 98 -3.21 7.17 -11.36
C VAL A 98 -2.66 8.35 -10.56
N THR A 99 -1.81 9.19 -11.17
CA THR A 99 -1.32 10.43 -10.54
C THR A 99 -2.47 11.33 -10.08
N THR A 100 -3.52 11.48 -10.89
CA THR A 100 -4.65 12.34 -10.56
C THR A 100 -5.43 11.82 -9.36
N ALA A 101 -5.71 10.51 -9.32
CA ALA A 101 -6.40 9.88 -8.21
C ALA A 101 -5.61 9.99 -6.90
N LEU A 102 -4.31 9.67 -6.93
CA LEU A 102 -3.43 9.78 -5.74
C LEU A 102 -3.32 11.22 -5.25
N ARG A 103 -3.16 12.18 -6.16
CA ARG A 103 -3.16 13.61 -5.82
C ARG A 103 -4.47 14.03 -5.17
N GLN A 104 -5.62 13.64 -5.73
CA GLN A 104 -6.93 13.98 -5.19
C GLN A 104 -7.13 13.39 -3.78
N ALA A 105 -6.81 12.11 -3.60
CA ALA A 105 -6.85 11.44 -2.31
C ALA A 105 -5.99 12.18 -1.27
N SER A 106 -4.76 12.54 -1.64
CA SER A 106 -3.85 13.32 -0.78
C SER A 106 -4.44 14.69 -0.41
N THR A 107 -5.06 15.40 -1.36
CA THR A 107 -5.67 16.73 -1.09
C THR A 107 -6.86 16.68 -0.13
N VAL A 108 -7.53 15.54 0.00
CA VAL A 108 -8.65 15.35 0.96
C VAL A 108 -8.22 14.63 2.24
N GLY A 109 -6.91 14.42 2.43
CA GLY A 109 -6.36 13.82 3.65
C GLY A 109 -6.47 12.29 3.75
N MET A 110 -6.70 11.59 2.63
CA MET A 110 -6.55 10.13 2.60
C MET A 110 -5.06 9.75 2.58
N ASN A 111 -4.71 8.67 3.28
CA ASN A 111 -3.32 8.28 3.53
C ASN A 111 -3.00 6.81 3.21
N VAL A 112 -3.98 6.01 2.81
CA VAL A 112 -3.77 4.63 2.37
C VAL A 112 -4.63 4.29 1.17
N ALA A 113 -4.07 3.54 0.23
CA ALA A 113 -4.80 2.92 -0.87
C ALA A 113 -4.60 1.41 -0.83
N ARG A 114 -5.70 0.66 -0.89
CA ARG A 114 -5.66 -0.79 -1.08
C ARG A 114 -5.74 -1.10 -2.58
N ILE A 115 -4.76 -1.85 -3.09
CA ILE A 115 -4.60 -2.16 -4.51
C ILE A 115 -4.35 -3.65 -4.72
N TRP A 116 -4.45 -4.10 -5.97
CA TRP A 116 -4.08 -5.46 -6.37
C TRP A 116 -2.66 -5.48 -6.94
N GLY A 117 -1.84 -6.37 -6.37
CA GLY A 117 -0.51 -6.72 -6.88
C GLY A 117 -0.52 -8.00 -7.72
N PHE A 118 -1.70 -8.40 -8.19
CA PHE A 118 -1.96 -9.61 -8.96
C PHE A 118 -2.79 -9.28 -10.22
N ASN A 119 -2.70 -10.13 -11.23
CA ASN A 119 -3.59 -10.19 -12.39
C ASN A 119 -3.16 -11.40 -13.23
N GLU A 120 -3.94 -12.47 -13.17
CA GLU A 120 -3.77 -13.71 -13.92
C GLU A 120 -4.82 -13.83 -15.06
N GLY A 121 -5.64 -12.80 -15.25
CA GLY A 121 -6.66 -12.72 -16.29
C GLY A 121 -6.09 -12.36 -17.67
N ASP A 122 -6.96 -12.35 -18.69
CA ASP A 122 -6.50 -12.23 -20.08
C ASP A 122 -6.13 -10.80 -20.49
N TYR A 123 -6.72 -9.77 -19.85
CA TYR A 123 -6.45 -8.37 -20.16
C TYR A 123 -5.31 -7.83 -19.30
N LEU A 124 -4.18 -7.48 -19.95
CA LEU A 124 -2.96 -6.99 -19.31
C LEU A 124 -2.51 -7.83 -18.09
N PRO A 125 -2.34 -9.17 -18.24
CA PRO A 125 -1.90 -10.04 -17.14
C PRO A 125 -0.57 -9.55 -16.57
N LEU A 126 -0.50 -9.47 -15.24
CA LEU A 126 0.77 -9.39 -14.55
C LEU A 126 1.48 -10.75 -14.62
N GLN A 127 0.78 -11.81 -14.23
CA GLN A 127 1.30 -13.18 -14.29
C GLN A 127 0.63 -13.92 -15.44
N ILE A 128 1.40 -14.17 -16.49
CA ILE A 128 0.92 -14.75 -17.75
C ILE A 128 0.73 -16.27 -17.58
N SER A 129 1.63 -16.90 -16.84
CA SER A 129 1.62 -18.32 -16.49
C SER A 129 2.46 -18.53 -15.22
N PRO A 130 2.47 -19.74 -14.60
CA PRO A 130 3.25 -19.98 -13.39
C PRO A 130 4.73 -19.60 -13.57
N GLY A 131 5.17 -18.57 -12.83
CA GLY A 131 6.55 -18.08 -12.88
C GLY A 131 6.92 -17.18 -14.07
N SER A 132 5.96 -16.84 -14.94
CA SER A 132 6.16 -15.95 -16.09
C SER A 132 5.35 -14.66 -15.93
N TYR A 133 6.01 -13.51 -16.08
CA TYR A 133 5.42 -12.20 -15.77
C TYR A 133 5.59 -11.21 -16.92
N SER A 134 4.60 -10.33 -17.08
CA SER A 134 4.69 -9.17 -17.95
C SER A 134 5.49 -8.05 -17.28
N GLU A 135 6.69 -7.78 -17.77
CA GLU A 135 7.54 -6.71 -17.24
C GLU A 135 6.90 -5.31 -17.44
N ASP A 136 6.12 -5.11 -18.50
CA ASP A 136 5.44 -3.83 -18.73
C ASP A 136 4.30 -3.60 -17.73
N VAL A 137 3.56 -4.65 -17.35
CA VAL A 137 2.55 -4.54 -16.29
C VAL A 137 3.21 -4.33 -14.93
N PHE A 138 4.34 -4.99 -14.69
CA PHE A 138 5.13 -4.81 -13.48
C PHE A 138 5.69 -3.38 -13.35
N LYS A 139 6.12 -2.75 -14.45
CA LYS A 139 6.47 -1.31 -14.48
C LYS A 139 5.26 -0.40 -14.19
N GLY A 140 4.04 -0.87 -14.49
CA GLY A 140 2.81 -0.24 -14.04
C GLY A 140 2.72 -0.22 -12.51
N LEU A 141 2.91 -1.37 -11.87
CA LEU A 141 2.94 -1.45 -10.40
C LEU A 141 4.10 -0.63 -9.79
N ASP A 142 5.27 -0.62 -10.42
CA ASP A 142 6.41 0.21 -10.00
C ASP A 142 6.05 1.69 -9.96
N PHE A 143 5.33 2.16 -10.98
CA PHE A 143 4.85 3.52 -11.06
C PHE A 143 3.84 3.83 -9.96
N VAL A 144 2.91 2.92 -9.67
CA VAL A 144 1.93 3.10 -8.57
C VAL A 144 2.65 3.23 -7.23
N VAL A 145 3.62 2.36 -6.93
CA VAL A 145 4.42 2.42 -5.69
C VAL A 145 5.20 3.74 -5.61
N TYR A 146 5.91 4.11 -6.68
CA TYR A 146 6.65 5.37 -6.73
C TYR A 146 5.74 6.60 -6.52
N GLU A 147 4.62 6.66 -7.24
CA GLU A 147 3.75 7.82 -7.25
C GLU A 147 2.96 7.95 -5.94
N ALA A 148 2.55 6.84 -5.32
CA ALA A 148 1.90 6.86 -4.00
C ALA A 148 2.83 7.47 -2.94
N GLY A 149 4.12 7.10 -2.96
CA GLY A 149 5.13 7.66 -2.07
C GLY A 149 5.29 9.17 -2.23
N ARG A 150 5.22 9.69 -3.48
CA ARG A 150 5.27 11.14 -3.75
C ARG A 150 4.09 11.92 -3.18
N TYR A 151 2.95 11.26 -3.01
CA TYR A 151 1.73 11.86 -2.45
C TYR A 151 1.49 11.48 -0.98
N ASN A 152 2.48 10.87 -0.32
CA ASN A 152 2.40 10.39 1.06
C ASN A 152 1.22 9.43 1.30
N ILE A 153 0.87 8.63 0.30
CA ILE A 153 -0.14 7.58 0.39
C ILE A 153 0.59 6.25 0.56
N LYS A 154 0.21 5.49 1.59
CA LYS A 154 0.71 4.14 1.80
C LYS A 154 -0.10 3.11 1.00
N LEU A 155 0.47 1.94 0.71
CA LEU A 155 -0.18 0.90 -0.08
C LEU A 155 -0.42 -0.39 0.70
N ILE A 156 -1.66 -0.88 0.71
CA ILE A 156 -1.95 -2.28 1.04
C ILE A 156 -2.02 -3.04 -0.29
N ILE A 157 -1.21 -4.07 -0.46
CA ILE A 157 -1.10 -4.81 -1.73
C ILE A 157 -1.56 -6.24 -1.52
N SER A 158 -2.72 -6.58 -2.12
CA SER A 158 -3.24 -7.95 -2.16
C SER A 158 -2.50 -8.78 -3.21
N LEU A 159 -2.20 -10.04 -2.87
CA LEU A 159 -1.31 -10.92 -3.64
C LEU A 159 -2.04 -11.96 -4.50
N VAL A 160 -3.33 -12.18 -4.29
CA VAL A 160 -4.19 -13.00 -5.16
C VAL A 160 -5.67 -12.70 -4.84
N ASN A 161 -6.58 -13.04 -5.76
CA ASN A 161 -8.03 -12.96 -5.53
C ASN A 161 -8.65 -14.31 -5.15
N ASN A 162 -9.67 -14.29 -4.30
CA ASN A 162 -10.57 -15.43 -4.14
C ASN A 162 -11.53 -15.61 -5.32
N PHE A 163 -11.96 -14.50 -5.94
CA PHE A 163 -12.89 -14.50 -7.07
C PHE A 163 -12.16 -14.56 -8.41
N GLU A 164 -12.93 -14.72 -9.48
CA GLU A 164 -12.43 -14.88 -10.85
C GLU A 164 -11.99 -13.56 -11.51
N ASP A 165 -12.38 -12.41 -10.93
CA ASP A 165 -11.96 -11.10 -11.39
C ASP A 165 -10.43 -11.00 -11.38
N PHE A 166 -9.86 -10.72 -12.56
CA PHE A 166 -8.42 -10.66 -12.79
C PHE A 166 -7.71 -12.01 -12.53
N GLY A 167 -8.44 -13.12 -12.66
CA GLY A 167 -7.93 -14.48 -12.52
C GLY A 167 -8.19 -15.07 -11.14
N GLY A 168 -7.29 -14.85 -10.18
CA GLY A 168 -7.45 -15.34 -8.81
C GLY A 168 -7.20 -16.84 -8.65
N ARG A 169 -7.61 -17.38 -7.50
CA ARG A 169 -7.29 -18.75 -7.06
C ARG A 169 -7.69 -19.83 -8.07
N LYS A 170 -8.80 -19.63 -8.79
CA LYS A 170 -9.25 -20.56 -9.84
C LYS A 170 -8.22 -20.67 -10.96
N LYS A 171 -7.62 -19.55 -11.38
CA LYS A 171 -6.61 -19.56 -12.44
C LYS A 171 -5.36 -20.35 -12.05
N TYR A 172 -4.98 -20.28 -10.77
CA TYR A 172 -3.88 -21.06 -10.22
C TYR A 172 -4.17 -22.58 -10.21
N VAL A 173 -5.41 -22.96 -9.92
CA VAL A 173 -5.89 -24.35 -9.98
C VAL A 173 -5.92 -24.85 -11.43
N GLU A 174 -6.45 -24.06 -12.37
CA GLU A 174 -6.44 -24.36 -13.81
C GLU A 174 -5.02 -24.58 -14.35
N TRP A 175 -4.06 -23.74 -13.96
CA TRP A 175 -2.66 -23.90 -14.36
C TRP A 175 -2.03 -25.21 -13.87
N ALA A 176 -2.56 -25.82 -12.80
CA ALA A 176 -2.14 -27.12 -12.32
C ALA A 176 -2.89 -28.29 -12.99
N GLY A 177 -3.83 -28.02 -13.90
CA GLY A 177 -4.66 -29.03 -14.54
C GLY A 177 -5.73 -29.62 -13.61
N LEU A 178 -6.22 -28.79 -12.69
CA LEU A 178 -7.22 -29.12 -11.67
C LEU A 178 -8.49 -28.28 -11.89
N ASP A 179 -9.60 -28.67 -11.26
CA ASP A 179 -10.90 -28.05 -11.47
C ASP A 179 -11.53 -27.47 -10.18
N GLU A 180 -11.17 -27.96 -8.99
CA GLU A 180 -11.80 -27.57 -7.73
C GLU A 180 -11.08 -26.34 -7.11
N PRO A 181 -11.74 -25.17 -7.02
CA PRO A 181 -11.06 -23.93 -6.59
C PRO A 181 -10.42 -24.00 -5.19
N ASP A 182 -10.96 -24.83 -4.30
CA ASP A 182 -10.44 -24.99 -2.93
C ASP A 182 -9.13 -25.78 -2.89
N GLU A 183 -8.74 -26.46 -3.98
CA GLU A 183 -7.41 -27.05 -4.14
C GLU A 183 -6.29 -26.01 -4.12
N PHE A 184 -6.62 -24.73 -4.33
CA PHE A 184 -5.68 -23.63 -4.11
C PHE A 184 -5.06 -23.65 -2.70
N TYR A 185 -5.84 -24.05 -1.70
CA TYR A 185 -5.40 -24.05 -0.31
C TYR A 185 -4.66 -25.34 0.08
N THR A 186 -4.83 -26.44 -0.64
CA THR A 186 -4.38 -27.78 -0.22
C THR A 186 -3.31 -28.35 -1.15
N ASN A 187 -3.43 -28.16 -2.46
CA ASN A 187 -2.55 -28.74 -3.45
C ASN A 187 -1.13 -28.15 -3.38
N SER A 188 -0.11 -29.00 -3.26
CA SER A 188 1.28 -28.56 -3.07
C SER A 188 1.85 -27.82 -4.27
N VAL A 189 1.47 -28.19 -5.50
CA VAL A 189 1.91 -27.52 -6.73
C VAL A 189 1.30 -26.12 -6.80
N VAL A 190 -0.01 -26.00 -6.53
CA VAL A 190 -0.71 -24.71 -6.55
C VAL A 190 -0.16 -23.77 -5.47
N LYS A 191 0.05 -24.26 -4.25
CA LYS A 191 0.71 -23.50 -3.18
C LYS A 191 2.12 -23.05 -3.57
N GLN A 192 2.86 -23.87 -4.32
CA GLN A 192 4.18 -23.49 -4.80
C GLN A 192 4.11 -22.38 -5.86
N PHE A 193 3.11 -22.38 -6.74
CA PHE A 193 2.88 -21.28 -7.67
C PHE A 193 2.63 -19.97 -6.93
N TYR A 194 1.76 -19.97 -5.91
CA TYR A 194 1.50 -18.79 -5.08
C TYR A 194 2.77 -18.32 -4.36
N LYS A 195 3.54 -19.22 -3.73
CA LYS A 195 4.82 -18.85 -3.10
C LYS A 195 5.81 -18.24 -4.09
N ASN A 196 5.87 -18.75 -5.32
CA ASN A 196 6.71 -18.15 -6.36
C ASN A 196 6.24 -16.72 -6.69
N HIS A 197 4.94 -16.48 -6.77
CA HIS A 197 4.36 -15.14 -6.96
C HIS A 197 4.72 -14.19 -5.82
N VAL A 198 4.46 -14.59 -4.57
CA VAL A 198 4.85 -13.84 -3.37
C VAL A 198 6.32 -13.44 -3.43
N LYS A 199 7.22 -14.40 -3.70
CA LYS A 199 8.64 -14.13 -3.78
C LYS A 199 8.97 -13.14 -4.89
N THR A 200 8.41 -13.29 -6.08
CA THR A 200 8.63 -12.38 -7.20
C THR A 200 8.19 -10.96 -6.87
N VAL A 201 6.99 -10.76 -6.31
CA VAL A 201 6.47 -9.43 -5.97
C VAL A 201 7.28 -8.77 -4.86
N LEU A 202 7.48 -9.45 -3.73
CA LEU A 202 8.18 -8.88 -2.58
C LEU A 202 9.64 -8.55 -2.88
N THR A 203 10.31 -9.36 -3.71
CA THR A 203 11.72 -9.14 -4.07
C THR A 203 11.93 -8.29 -5.31
N ARG A 204 10.84 -7.82 -5.97
CA ARG A 204 10.94 -6.97 -7.14
C ARG A 204 11.67 -5.67 -6.81
N LYS A 205 12.70 -5.37 -7.61
CA LYS A 205 13.37 -4.07 -7.61
C LYS A 205 12.58 -3.10 -8.47
N ASN A 206 11.97 -2.10 -7.85
CA ASN A 206 11.23 -1.05 -8.54
C ASN A 206 12.13 -0.37 -9.58
N THR A 207 11.71 -0.33 -10.84
CA THR A 207 12.51 0.22 -11.95
C THR A 207 12.70 1.74 -11.89
N ILE A 208 11.88 2.45 -11.12
CA ILE A 208 11.93 3.90 -10.95
C ILE A 208 12.77 4.27 -9.72
N THR A 209 12.49 3.66 -8.57
CA THR A 209 13.17 3.99 -7.29
C THR A 209 14.47 3.22 -7.08
N GLY A 210 14.66 2.12 -7.81
CA GLY A 210 15.80 1.21 -7.64
C GLY A 210 15.75 0.41 -6.33
N ARG A 211 14.64 0.44 -5.59
CA ARG A 211 14.48 -0.21 -4.29
C ARG A 211 13.69 -1.51 -4.42
N ALA A 212 14.03 -2.54 -3.64
CA ALA A 212 13.19 -3.73 -3.57
C ALA A 212 11.86 -3.40 -2.88
N TYR A 213 10.74 -3.99 -3.31
CA TYR A 213 9.44 -3.71 -2.69
C TYR A 213 9.45 -4.00 -1.19
N LYS A 214 10.05 -5.12 -0.76
CA LYS A 214 10.27 -5.45 0.67
C LYS A 214 11.10 -4.43 1.47
N GLU A 215 11.73 -3.47 0.80
CA GLU A 215 12.51 -2.39 1.41
C GLU A 215 11.80 -1.03 1.29
N ASP A 216 10.66 -0.93 0.59
CA ASP A 216 9.98 0.32 0.27
C ASP A 216 8.90 0.69 1.30
N PRO A 217 9.16 1.66 2.19
CA PRO A 217 8.22 2.04 3.25
C PRO A 217 6.94 2.70 2.70
N THR A 218 6.82 2.94 1.40
CA THR A 218 5.55 3.32 0.78
C THR A 218 4.51 2.21 0.91
N ILE A 219 4.94 0.95 0.94
CA ILE A 219 4.05 -0.17 1.19
C ILE A 219 3.75 -0.19 2.69
N PHE A 220 2.46 -0.25 3.03
CA PHE A 220 1.95 -0.37 4.39
C PHE A 220 1.99 -1.84 4.83
N SER A 221 1.41 -2.71 4.00
CA SER A 221 1.21 -4.11 4.31
C SER A 221 1.02 -4.93 3.05
N TRP A 222 1.40 -6.20 3.15
CA TRP A 222 0.97 -7.25 2.25
C TRP A 222 -0.36 -7.83 2.74
N GLU A 223 -1.24 -8.15 1.80
CA GLU A 223 -2.46 -8.92 2.05
C GLU A 223 -2.36 -10.26 1.33
N LEU A 224 -2.57 -11.37 2.06
CA LEU A 224 -2.40 -12.71 1.51
C LEU A 224 -3.35 -12.97 0.33
N ILE A 225 -4.62 -12.65 0.47
CA ILE A 225 -5.66 -12.96 -0.52
C ILE A 225 -6.87 -12.07 -0.30
N ASN A 226 -7.42 -11.49 -1.36
CA ASN A 226 -8.68 -10.76 -1.28
C ASN A 226 -9.83 -11.72 -0.98
N GLU A 227 -10.48 -11.55 0.18
CA GLU A 227 -11.75 -12.19 0.57
C GLU A 227 -11.74 -13.72 0.44
N PRO A 228 -10.82 -14.44 1.11
CA PRO A 228 -10.71 -15.89 0.97
C PRO A 228 -11.97 -16.58 1.47
N ARG A 229 -12.43 -17.57 0.69
CA ARG A 229 -13.49 -18.50 1.09
C ARG A 229 -13.09 -19.93 0.74
N CYS A 230 -13.50 -20.89 1.57
CA CYS A 230 -13.33 -22.32 1.35
C CYS A 230 -14.66 -23.01 1.66
N ASN A 231 -15.27 -23.58 0.64
CA ASN A 231 -16.58 -24.22 0.70
C ASN A 231 -16.50 -25.69 1.14
N ASP A 232 -15.29 -26.26 1.23
CA ASP A 232 -15.08 -27.57 1.83
C ASP A 232 -15.63 -27.63 3.27
N SER A 233 -16.21 -28.77 3.64
CA SER A 233 -16.68 -29.07 5.00
C SER A 233 -15.62 -28.84 6.10
N SER A 234 -14.33 -28.98 5.75
CA SER A 234 -13.16 -28.76 6.61
C SER A 234 -12.53 -27.37 6.37
N GLY A 235 -13.25 -26.45 5.75
CA GLY A 235 -12.73 -25.16 5.26
C GLY A 235 -12.02 -24.35 6.34
N SER A 236 -12.56 -24.32 7.56
CA SER A 236 -11.93 -23.67 8.73
C SER A 236 -10.51 -24.19 9.00
N THR A 237 -10.35 -25.52 9.00
CA THR A 237 -9.04 -26.15 9.21
C THR A 237 -8.10 -25.93 8.02
N ILE A 238 -8.64 -26.03 6.80
CA ILE A 238 -7.88 -25.85 5.56
C ILE A 238 -7.31 -24.43 5.48
N LEU A 239 -8.17 -23.41 5.67
CA LEU A 239 -7.75 -22.01 5.65
C LEU A 239 -6.80 -21.68 6.80
N GLN A 240 -7.04 -22.19 8.02
CA GLN A 240 -6.12 -21.98 9.14
C GLN A 240 -4.70 -22.48 8.82
N ASN A 241 -4.59 -23.68 8.24
CA ASN A 241 -3.31 -24.26 7.87
C ASN A 241 -2.64 -23.48 6.72
N TRP A 242 -3.42 -23.09 5.71
CA TRP A 242 -2.91 -22.31 4.58
C TRP A 242 -2.41 -20.93 5.02
N VAL A 243 -3.20 -20.19 5.81
CA VAL A 243 -2.78 -18.87 6.32
C VAL A 243 -1.51 -18.99 7.15
N LYS A 244 -1.41 -20.00 8.03
CA LYS A 244 -0.19 -20.22 8.83
C LYS A 244 1.04 -20.49 7.95
N GLU A 245 0.88 -21.32 6.93
CA GLU A 245 1.96 -21.63 5.99
C GLU A 245 2.39 -20.41 5.18
N MET A 246 1.44 -19.65 4.62
CA MET A 246 1.73 -18.52 3.75
C MET A 246 2.21 -17.30 4.52
N ALA A 247 1.67 -17.05 5.71
CA ALA A 247 2.13 -15.96 6.56
C ALA A 247 3.59 -16.17 7.02
N GLY A 248 3.92 -17.39 7.45
CA GLY A 248 5.29 -17.79 7.74
C GLY A 248 6.22 -17.60 6.53
N TYR A 249 5.76 -17.99 5.34
CA TYR A 249 6.54 -17.81 4.11
C TYR A 249 6.78 -16.33 3.76
N VAL A 250 5.74 -15.50 3.78
CA VAL A 250 5.84 -14.05 3.55
C VAL A 250 6.83 -13.42 4.53
N LYS A 251 6.69 -13.68 5.83
CA LYS A 251 7.58 -13.13 6.87
C LYS A 251 9.02 -13.63 6.77
N SER A 252 9.25 -14.83 6.22
CA SER A 252 10.60 -15.31 5.93
C SER A 252 11.32 -14.53 4.82
N ILE A 253 10.55 -13.89 3.93
CA ILE A 253 11.07 -13.04 2.85
C ILE A 253 11.13 -11.59 3.30
N ASP A 254 10.10 -11.09 3.98
CA ASP A 254 9.94 -9.69 4.35
C ASP A 254 9.50 -9.55 5.82
N SER A 255 10.44 -9.09 6.65
CA SER A 255 10.21 -8.78 8.06
C SER A 255 9.99 -7.29 8.34
N ASN A 256 9.95 -6.44 7.30
CA ASN A 256 9.79 -4.99 7.45
C ASN A 256 8.31 -4.59 7.43
N HIS A 257 7.52 -5.17 6.52
CA HIS A 257 6.12 -4.81 6.32
C HIS A 257 5.17 -5.56 7.25
N LEU A 258 4.05 -4.91 7.56
CA LEU A 258 2.92 -5.57 8.20
C LEU A 258 2.32 -6.61 7.25
N LEU A 259 1.68 -7.64 7.82
CA LEU A 259 0.96 -8.65 7.07
C LEU A 259 -0.45 -8.83 7.62
N GLU A 260 -1.40 -8.93 6.71
CA GLU A 260 -2.80 -9.25 7.00
C GLU A 260 -3.33 -10.28 6.00
N ILE A 261 -4.53 -10.80 6.26
CA ILE A 261 -5.05 -11.96 5.53
C ILE A 261 -5.90 -11.54 4.32
N GLY A 262 -6.72 -10.50 4.48
CA GLY A 262 -7.77 -10.06 3.54
C GLY A 262 -9.14 -10.63 3.87
N LEU A 263 -9.43 -10.91 5.14
CA LEU A 263 -10.70 -11.51 5.56
C LEU A 263 -11.86 -10.53 5.44
N GLU A 264 -13.02 -11.06 5.06
CA GLU A 264 -14.29 -10.34 5.15
C GLU A 264 -14.78 -10.19 6.60
N GLY A 265 -14.29 -11.05 7.50
CA GLY A 265 -14.54 -10.93 8.94
C GLY A 265 -15.51 -11.95 9.54
N PHE A 266 -15.87 -13.00 8.81
CA PHE A 266 -16.83 -13.99 9.29
C PHE A 266 -16.30 -14.79 10.50
N TYR A 267 -17.13 -14.91 11.53
CA TYR A 267 -16.87 -15.77 12.67
C TYR A 267 -17.06 -17.24 12.30
N GLY A 268 -16.17 -18.09 12.81
CA GLY A 268 -16.23 -19.55 12.63
C GLY A 268 -16.33 -20.31 13.95
N GLU A 269 -15.87 -21.56 13.93
CA GLU A 269 -16.03 -22.54 15.01
C GLU A 269 -15.30 -22.18 16.31
N SER A 270 -14.32 -21.27 16.30
CA SER A 270 -13.68 -20.82 17.55
C SER A 270 -14.56 -19.92 18.40
N LYS A 271 -15.61 -19.31 17.81
CA LYS A 271 -16.62 -18.47 18.46
C LYS A 271 -18.00 -18.70 17.84
N PRO A 272 -18.58 -19.91 17.98
CA PRO A 272 -19.84 -20.26 17.33
C PRO A 272 -20.99 -19.35 17.77
N GLU A 273 -20.96 -18.85 19.01
CA GLU A 273 -21.95 -17.91 19.54
C GLU A 273 -21.97 -16.55 18.81
N ARG A 274 -20.88 -16.22 18.09
CA ARG A 274 -20.76 -14.98 17.31
C ARG A 274 -21.15 -15.12 15.84
N THR A 275 -21.40 -16.34 15.37
CA THR A 275 -21.87 -16.57 13.98
C THR A 275 -23.20 -15.87 13.68
N VAL A 276 -23.98 -15.51 14.71
CA VAL A 276 -25.18 -14.67 14.59
C VAL A 276 -24.89 -13.28 13.99
N TYR A 277 -23.64 -12.80 14.07
CA TYR A 277 -23.22 -11.53 13.47
C TYR A 277 -22.80 -11.65 12.01
N ASN A 278 -22.66 -12.87 11.48
CA ASN A 278 -22.37 -13.07 10.06
C ASN A 278 -23.65 -12.78 9.24
N PRO A 279 -23.52 -12.17 8.04
CA PRO A 279 -24.65 -11.98 7.14
C PRO A 279 -25.22 -13.34 6.71
N GLY A 280 -26.54 -13.47 6.67
CA GLY A 280 -27.20 -14.75 6.39
C GLY A 280 -27.15 -15.77 7.53
N GLY A 281 -26.58 -15.43 8.69
CA GLY A 281 -26.51 -16.30 9.87
C GLY A 281 -25.32 -17.27 9.83
N ALA A 282 -25.51 -18.51 10.26
CA ALA A 282 -24.44 -19.50 10.46
C ALA A 282 -23.85 -20.10 9.16
N VAL A 283 -23.96 -19.41 8.02
CA VAL A 283 -23.33 -19.87 6.77
C VAL A 283 -21.82 -19.76 6.93
N LEU A 284 -21.16 -20.92 7.02
CA LEU A 284 -19.70 -21.00 7.11
C LEU A 284 -19.11 -20.82 5.72
N THR A 285 -18.26 -19.82 5.57
CA THR A 285 -17.47 -19.56 4.35
C THR A 285 -16.09 -20.21 4.41
N GLY A 286 -15.88 -21.08 5.40
CA GLY A 286 -14.58 -21.69 5.71
C GLY A 286 -13.61 -20.79 6.46
N THR A 287 -13.88 -19.50 6.67
CA THR A 287 -13.02 -18.63 7.48
C THR A 287 -13.41 -18.65 8.95
N ASP A 288 -12.46 -18.34 9.82
CA ASP A 288 -12.70 -18.09 11.23
C ASP A 288 -11.89 -16.87 11.71
N PHE A 289 -12.57 -15.72 11.74
CA PHE A 289 -11.97 -14.43 12.05
C PHE A 289 -11.08 -14.42 13.30
N ILE A 290 -11.42 -15.19 14.34
CA ILE A 290 -10.65 -15.18 15.59
C ILE A 290 -9.42 -16.06 15.47
N SER A 291 -9.56 -17.32 15.06
CA SER A 291 -8.43 -18.26 15.02
C SER A 291 -7.44 -17.93 13.90
N ASN A 292 -7.93 -17.45 12.74
CA ASN A 292 -7.08 -17.02 11.64
C ASN A 292 -6.20 -15.82 12.04
N ASN A 293 -6.75 -14.82 12.73
CA ASN A 293 -5.98 -13.65 13.19
C ASN A 293 -5.16 -13.88 14.47
N GLN A 294 -5.19 -15.08 15.05
CA GLN A 294 -4.30 -15.48 16.16
C GLN A 294 -2.95 -16.03 15.68
N ILE A 295 -2.76 -16.18 14.37
CA ILE A 295 -1.48 -16.59 13.79
C ILE A 295 -0.44 -15.47 14.04
N PRO A 296 0.72 -15.76 14.69
CA PRO A 296 1.66 -14.72 15.14
C PRO A 296 2.22 -13.81 14.04
N GLU A 297 2.28 -14.33 12.81
CA GLU A 297 2.76 -13.62 11.63
C GLU A 297 1.74 -12.62 11.07
N ILE A 298 0.48 -12.67 11.50
CA ILE A 298 -0.58 -11.73 11.14
C ILE A 298 -0.55 -10.55 12.12
N ASP A 299 -0.40 -9.33 11.59
CA ASP A 299 -0.16 -8.13 12.40
C ASP A 299 -1.44 -7.35 12.74
N PHE A 300 -2.46 -7.43 11.89
CA PHE A 300 -3.75 -6.80 12.10
C PHE A 300 -4.86 -7.54 11.35
N ALA A 301 -6.10 -7.34 11.81
CA ALA A 301 -7.28 -7.97 11.26
C ALA A 301 -8.04 -7.02 10.34
N THR A 302 -8.69 -7.58 9.33
CA THR A 302 -9.54 -6.88 8.35
C THR A 302 -10.98 -7.40 8.40
N ILE A 303 -11.93 -6.51 8.07
CA ILE A 303 -13.35 -6.84 7.87
C ILE A 303 -13.85 -6.10 6.63
N HIS A 304 -14.80 -6.69 5.92
CA HIS A 304 -15.47 -6.11 4.76
C HIS A 304 -16.97 -6.08 5.03
N ILE A 305 -17.66 -5.02 4.61
CA ILE A 305 -19.07 -4.80 4.95
C ILE A 305 -19.82 -4.37 3.68
N TYR A 306 -20.66 -5.26 3.18
CA TYR A 306 -21.51 -5.05 2.01
C TYR A 306 -22.97 -5.41 2.35
N PRO A 307 -23.74 -4.50 2.98
CA PRO A 307 -25.08 -4.83 3.49
C PRO A 307 -26.14 -5.00 2.39
N ASP A 308 -25.88 -4.45 1.19
CA ASP A 308 -26.81 -4.49 0.04
C ASP A 308 -26.53 -5.66 -0.92
N SER A 309 -25.51 -6.49 -0.65
CA SER A 309 -25.10 -7.62 -1.50
C SER A 309 -25.86 -8.90 -1.20
#